data_AF-A0A4Q2DXX2-F1
#
_entry.id   AF-A0A4Q2DXX2-F1
#
_cell.length_a   1.000
_cell.length_b   1.000
_cell.length_c   1.000
_cell.angle_alpha   90.00
_cell.angle_beta   90.00
_cell.angle_gamma   90.00
#
_symmetry.space_group_name_H-M   'P 1'
#
loop_
_entity.id
_entity.type
_entity.pdbx_description
1 polymer ?
#
loop_
_entity_poly.entity_id
_entity_poly.type
_entity_poly.pdbx_seq_one_letter_code
_entity_poly.pdbx_strand_id
1 'polypeptide(L)'
;MTFADAELVIVTVVCSTIERGLDRHSTYPTLEPTYNPTLLARASTLSADIAYLLEVPEDQWKAHPIHKELVTPRLPQALETYLSRLQALADSPDPSPLLAHSYVRYLGDLSGGQSIKRIIAKAYGLESEDNKAGSDLGVSFYVFKQLTSANSASIGEMKKIKDWFRDGMNVAGERCEDEAKLTIVEEASNAFRLNMGIFNTIRTPEETKPTTKERSQVSKRRGESGTEQEPPREASWPLSSVAAVIAAVCLGHFVLVVGGFTGDNGYQKLLYVERWLSETFLKTATDAN
;
A
#
# COMPACT_ATOMS: atom_id res chain seq x y z
N MET A 1 -21.39 -5.12 0.96
CA MET A 1 -20.08 -4.47 1.15
C MET A 1 -19.42 -4.36 -0.22
N THR A 2 -19.16 -3.16 -0.74
CA THR A 2 -18.26 -3.07 -1.89
C THR A 2 -16.82 -3.18 -1.38
N PHE A 3 -15.92 -3.72 -2.19
CA PHE A 3 -14.50 -3.86 -1.84
C PHE A 3 -13.87 -2.52 -1.42
N ALA A 4 -14.25 -1.44 -2.10
CA ALA A 4 -13.73 -0.10 -1.86
C ALA A 4 -14.17 0.48 -0.50
N ASP A 5 -15.41 0.22 -0.03
CA ASP A 5 -15.86 0.70 1.28
C ASP A 5 -15.08 0.04 2.43
N ALA A 6 -14.81 -1.26 2.31
CA ALA A 6 -14.00 -2.01 3.27
C ALA A 6 -12.57 -1.45 3.35
N GLU A 7 -11.97 -1.20 2.18
CA GLU A 7 -10.61 -0.69 2.05
C GLU A 7 -10.47 0.68 2.71
N LEU A 8 -11.40 1.62 2.45
CA LEU A 8 -11.37 2.95 3.04
C LEU A 8 -11.45 2.92 4.56
N VAL A 9 -12.32 2.06 5.14
CA VAL A 9 -12.40 1.93 6.59
C VAL A 9 -11.10 1.38 7.17
N ILE A 10 -10.49 0.36 6.54
CA ILE A 10 -9.21 -0.20 7.00
C ILE A 10 -8.11 0.86 6.95
N VAL A 11 -7.98 1.57 5.84
CA VAL A 11 -6.99 2.64 5.67
C VAL A 11 -7.19 3.74 6.72
N THR A 12 -8.44 4.10 7.05
CA THR A 12 -8.75 5.08 8.09
C THR A 12 -8.19 4.67 9.45
N VAL A 13 -8.37 3.41 9.84
CA VAL A 13 -7.89 2.91 11.14
C VAL A 13 -6.35 2.88 11.18
N VAL A 14 -5.70 2.49 10.07
CA VAL A 14 -4.24 2.51 9.95
C VAL A 14 -3.69 3.94 10.02
N CYS A 15 -4.21 4.85 9.19
CA CYS A 15 -3.82 6.27 9.19
C CYS A 15 -4.01 6.89 10.57
N SER A 16 -5.16 6.69 11.21
CA SER A 16 -5.44 7.22 12.55
C SER A 16 -4.45 6.68 13.60
N THR A 17 -3.99 5.44 13.45
CA THR A 17 -3.03 4.83 14.39
C THR A 17 -1.61 5.35 14.16
N ILE A 18 -1.19 5.51 12.91
CA ILE A 18 0.08 6.16 12.56
C ILE A 18 0.08 7.60 13.08
N GLU A 19 -0.96 8.37 12.79
CA GLU A 19 -1.09 9.78 13.18
C GLU A 19 -1.04 9.96 14.69
N ARG A 20 -1.77 9.17 15.49
CA ARG A 20 -1.65 9.22 16.96
C ARG A 20 -0.23 8.91 17.45
N GLY A 21 0.46 7.97 16.82
CA GLY A 21 1.84 7.63 17.14
C GLY A 21 2.80 8.79 16.84
N LEU A 22 2.63 9.43 15.69
CA LEU A 22 3.41 10.61 15.30
C LEU A 22 3.12 11.82 16.18
N ASP A 23 1.86 12.08 16.52
CA ASP A 23 1.47 13.19 17.41
C ASP A 23 2.12 13.05 18.80
N ARG A 24 2.07 11.84 19.37
CA ARG A 24 2.69 11.52 20.66
C ARG A 24 4.19 11.78 20.69
N HIS A 25 4.86 11.54 19.57
CA HIS A 25 6.32 11.63 19.44
C HIS A 25 6.77 12.74 18.47
N SER A 26 5.95 13.78 18.33
CA SER A 26 6.13 14.85 17.35
C SER A 26 7.42 15.65 17.52
N THR A 27 8.00 15.66 18.73
CA THR A 27 9.28 16.32 19.03
C THR A 27 10.45 15.33 19.10
N TYR A 28 10.24 14.03 18.83
CA TYR A 28 11.32 13.05 18.89
C TYR A 28 12.32 13.32 17.74
N PRO A 29 13.65 13.29 17.97
CA PRO A 29 14.63 13.80 17.02
C PRO A 29 14.53 13.26 15.59
N THR A 30 14.14 11.99 15.44
CA THR A 30 14.00 11.33 14.13
C THR A 30 12.62 11.49 13.48
N LEU A 31 11.62 11.98 14.21
CA LEU A 31 10.24 12.13 13.71
C LEU A 31 9.91 13.60 13.42
N GLU A 32 10.38 14.51 14.27
CA GLU A 32 10.15 15.95 14.20
C GLU A 32 10.40 16.57 12.81
N PRO A 33 11.49 16.26 12.09
CA PRO A 33 11.76 16.85 10.77
C PRO A 33 10.72 16.55 9.70
N THR A 34 9.92 15.49 9.89
CA THR A 34 8.89 15.03 8.94
C THR A 34 7.47 15.25 9.46
N TYR A 35 7.33 15.80 10.66
CA TYR A 35 6.03 15.97 11.31
C TYR A 35 5.33 17.25 10.83
N ASN A 36 4.30 17.07 10.01
CA ASN A 36 3.41 18.16 9.57
C ASN A 36 1.98 17.62 9.37
N PRO A 37 1.17 17.52 10.45
CA PRO A 37 -0.15 16.93 10.39
C PRO A 37 -1.11 17.74 9.49
N THR A 38 -0.96 19.07 9.43
CA THR A 38 -1.78 19.91 8.53
C THR A 38 -1.58 19.56 7.06
N LEU A 39 -0.38 19.14 6.69
CA LEU A 39 -0.02 18.75 5.33
C LEU A 39 -0.34 17.28 5.05
N LEU A 40 -0.02 16.38 5.97
CA LEU A 40 0.05 14.94 5.71
C LEU A 40 -1.05 14.11 6.37
N ALA A 41 -1.66 14.53 7.48
CA ALA A 41 -2.66 13.71 8.16
C ALA A 41 -3.87 13.47 7.24
N ARG A 42 -4.37 12.23 7.24
CA ARG A 42 -5.37 11.69 6.30
C ARG A 42 -6.60 11.11 7.00
N ALA A 43 -6.53 10.74 8.28
CA ALA A 43 -7.64 10.04 8.93
C ALA A 43 -8.94 10.86 8.97
N SER A 44 -8.85 12.19 9.12
CA SER A 44 -10.01 13.08 9.10
C SER A 44 -10.64 13.21 7.71
N THR A 45 -9.83 13.37 6.66
CA THR A 45 -10.33 13.44 5.28
C THR A 45 -10.95 12.10 4.85
N LEU A 46 -10.36 10.98 5.24
CA LEU A 46 -10.98 9.66 5.04
C LEU A 46 -12.30 9.50 5.78
N SER A 47 -12.40 10.00 7.01
CA SER A 47 -13.66 9.95 7.77
C SER A 47 -14.77 10.74 7.08
N ALA A 48 -14.46 11.94 6.59
CA ALA A 48 -15.39 12.76 5.82
C ALA A 48 -15.77 12.11 4.48
N ASP A 49 -14.80 11.52 3.78
CA ASP A 49 -15.05 10.81 2.51
C ASP A 49 -15.95 9.60 2.71
N ILE A 50 -15.69 8.78 3.74
CA ILE A 50 -16.52 7.61 4.05
C ILE A 50 -17.94 8.04 4.40
N ALA A 51 -18.10 9.08 5.23
CA ALA A 51 -19.41 9.61 5.58
C ALA A 51 -20.19 10.08 4.35
N TYR A 52 -19.50 10.79 3.43
CA TYR A 52 -20.08 11.23 2.17
C TYR A 52 -20.51 10.05 1.28
N LEU A 53 -19.62 9.06 1.09
CA LEU A 53 -19.90 7.89 0.26
C LEU A 53 -21.01 6.99 0.80
N LEU A 54 -21.17 6.95 2.13
CA LEU A 54 -22.24 6.21 2.80
C LEU A 54 -23.52 7.03 2.97
N GLU A 55 -23.52 8.31 2.58
CA GLU A 55 -24.63 9.25 2.75
C GLU A 55 -25.12 9.35 4.20
N VAL A 56 -24.19 9.37 5.16
CA VAL A 56 -24.47 9.49 6.59
C VAL A 56 -23.74 10.67 7.21
N PRO A 57 -24.22 11.22 8.34
CA PRO A 57 -23.46 12.20 9.12
C PRO A 57 -22.07 11.68 9.51
N GLU A 58 -21.06 12.56 9.51
CA GLU A 58 -19.67 12.17 9.80
C GLU A 58 -19.49 11.59 11.21
N ASP A 59 -20.30 12.02 12.18
CA ASP A 59 -20.30 11.45 13.53
C ASP A 59 -20.96 10.05 13.62
N GLN A 60 -21.63 9.61 12.56
CA GLN A 60 -22.41 8.36 12.53
C GLN A 60 -21.83 7.28 11.61
N TRP A 61 -20.84 7.57 10.76
CA TRP A 61 -20.33 6.56 9.81
C TRP A 61 -19.77 5.31 10.50
N LYS A 62 -19.20 5.42 11.71
CA LYS A 62 -18.74 4.27 12.51
C LYS A 62 -19.88 3.39 13.05
N ALA A 63 -21.10 3.92 13.13
CA ALA A 63 -22.28 3.15 13.51
C ALA A 63 -22.86 2.35 12.33
N HIS A 64 -22.45 2.68 11.10
CA HIS A 64 -22.89 2.01 9.87
C HIS A 64 -22.51 0.53 9.88
N PRO A 65 -23.37 -0.37 9.35
CA PRO A 65 -23.08 -1.81 9.30
C PRO A 65 -21.73 -2.16 8.68
N ILE A 66 -21.30 -1.48 7.62
CA ILE A 66 -20.00 -1.74 6.96
C ILE A 66 -18.82 -1.59 7.92
N HIS A 67 -18.80 -0.54 8.76
CA HIS A 67 -17.75 -0.38 9.76
C HIS A 67 -17.87 -1.46 10.84
N LYS A 68 -19.08 -1.73 11.33
CA LYS A 68 -19.32 -2.73 12.38
C LYS A 68 -18.91 -4.14 11.95
N GLU A 69 -19.26 -4.56 10.73
CA GLU A 69 -18.89 -5.86 10.16
C GLU A 69 -17.38 -6.04 10.04
N LEU A 70 -16.64 -4.95 9.76
CA LEU A 70 -15.18 -5.00 9.68
C LEU A 70 -14.52 -5.09 11.06
N VAL A 71 -15.06 -4.41 12.07
CA VAL A 71 -14.40 -4.30 13.39
C VAL A 71 -14.96 -5.26 14.45
N THR A 72 -16.09 -5.93 14.18
CA THR A 72 -16.81 -6.80 15.13
C THR A 72 -17.05 -8.19 14.53
N PRO A 73 -16.89 -9.29 15.30
CA PRO A 73 -16.45 -9.35 16.70
C PRO A 73 -14.95 -9.14 16.88
N ARG A 74 -14.17 -9.19 15.80
CA ARG A 74 -12.72 -9.02 15.79
C ARG A 74 -12.28 -8.42 14.47
N LEU A 75 -11.20 -7.63 14.49
CA LEU A 75 -10.54 -7.13 13.29
C LEU A 75 -9.99 -8.29 12.43
N PRO A 76 -9.87 -8.10 11.11
CA PRO A 76 -9.13 -9.04 10.28
C PRO A 76 -7.69 -9.19 10.79
N GLN A 77 -7.17 -10.43 10.81
CA GLN A 77 -5.88 -10.75 11.42
C GLN A 77 -4.72 -9.88 10.90
N ALA A 78 -4.69 -9.59 9.60
CA ALA A 78 -3.67 -8.74 9.00
C ALA A 78 -3.75 -7.30 9.51
N LEU A 79 -4.96 -6.75 9.66
CA LEU A 79 -5.17 -5.42 10.22
C LEU A 79 -4.76 -5.39 11.69
N GLU A 80 -5.20 -6.36 12.50
CA GLU A 80 -4.82 -6.46 13.91
C GLU A 80 -3.31 -6.55 14.11
N THR A 81 -2.62 -7.33 13.26
CA THR A 81 -1.17 -7.46 13.28
C THR A 81 -0.48 -6.13 12.99
N TYR A 82 -0.97 -5.38 11.99
CA TYR A 82 -0.42 -4.07 11.67
C TYR A 82 -0.66 -3.08 12.82
N LEU A 83 -1.89 -2.95 13.31
CA LEU A 83 -2.19 -2.02 14.42
C LEU A 83 -1.39 -2.35 15.68
N SER A 84 -1.21 -3.63 15.99
CA SER A 84 -0.39 -4.08 17.12
C SER A 84 1.08 -3.68 16.95
N ARG A 85 1.65 -3.79 15.74
CA ARG A 85 3.01 -3.33 15.47
C ARG A 85 3.13 -1.82 15.66
N LEU A 86 2.21 -1.03 15.11
CA LEU A 86 2.21 0.42 15.26
C LEU A 86 2.11 0.85 16.73
N GLN A 87 1.23 0.21 17.49
CA GLN A 87 1.08 0.49 18.92
C GLN A 87 2.35 0.13 19.69
N ALA A 88 2.95 -1.03 19.41
CA ALA A 88 4.20 -1.45 20.05
C ALA A 88 5.35 -0.46 19.75
N LEU A 89 5.44 0.07 18.52
CA LEU A 89 6.41 1.11 18.17
C LEU A 89 6.13 2.43 18.90
N ALA A 90 4.86 2.83 19.02
CA ALA A 90 4.49 4.04 19.73
C ALA A 90 4.68 3.94 21.26
N ASP A 91 4.65 2.73 21.83
CA ASP A 91 4.92 2.47 23.25
C ASP A 91 6.40 2.17 23.55
N SER A 92 7.22 2.00 22.51
CA SER A 92 8.66 1.76 22.63
C SER A 92 9.39 3.00 23.18
N PRO A 93 10.49 2.81 23.95
CA PRO A 93 11.40 3.89 24.29
C PRO A 93 12.01 4.58 23.06
N ASP A 94 12.21 3.82 21.99
CA ASP A 94 12.65 4.32 20.69
C ASP A 94 11.50 4.21 19.66
N PRO A 95 10.80 5.32 19.36
CA PRO A 95 9.76 5.40 18.35
C PRO A 95 10.30 5.68 16.94
N SER A 96 11.62 5.77 16.72
CA SER A 96 12.22 6.02 15.40
C SER A 96 11.63 5.20 14.25
N PRO A 97 11.29 3.89 14.41
CA PRO A 97 10.72 3.11 13.32
C PRO A 97 9.32 3.56 12.86
N LEU A 98 8.62 4.43 13.60
CA LEU A 98 7.38 5.06 13.10
C LEU A 98 7.61 5.89 11.83
N LEU A 99 8.83 6.41 11.61
CA LEU A 99 9.21 7.12 10.38
C LEU A 99 9.04 6.23 9.15
N ALA A 100 9.28 4.93 9.29
CA ALA A 100 9.14 3.97 8.21
C ALA A 100 7.68 3.84 7.75
N HIS A 101 6.75 3.81 8.70
CA HIS A 101 5.32 3.70 8.41
C HIS A 101 4.75 4.99 7.81
N SER A 102 5.16 6.15 8.32
CA SER A 102 4.78 7.44 7.72
C SER A 102 5.34 7.59 6.31
N TYR A 103 6.58 7.17 6.07
CA TYR A 103 7.18 7.11 4.74
C TYR A 103 6.35 6.23 3.79
N VAL A 104 6.11 4.97 4.15
CA VAL A 104 5.38 4.03 3.28
C VAL A 104 3.97 4.52 2.98
N ARG A 105 3.26 5.13 3.95
CA ARG A 105 1.93 5.67 3.68
C ARG A 105 1.98 6.95 2.85
N TYR A 106 2.58 8.01 3.37
CA TYR A 106 2.45 9.34 2.80
C TYR A 106 3.11 9.46 1.43
N LEU A 107 4.28 8.85 1.22
CA LEU A 107 4.93 8.88 -0.10
C LEU A 107 4.19 8.01 -1.12
N GLY A 108 3.53 6.94 -0.64
CA GLY A 108 2.60 6.14 -1.44
C GLY A 108 1.41 6.96 -1.90
N ASP A 109 0.74 7.66 -0.98
CA ASP A 109 -0.40 8.53 -1.27
C ASP A 109 -0.03 9.66 -2.24
N LEU A 110 1.14 10.26 -2.06
CA LEU A 110 1.63 11.34 -2.92
C LEU A 110 2.07 10.88 -4.31
N SER A 111 2.33 9.59 -4.52
CA SER A 111 2.85 9.05 -5.78
C SER A 111 1.76 8.39 -6.63
N GLY A 112 0.89 7.59 -6.02
CA GLY A 112 -0.20 6.88 -6.71
C GLY A 112 -1.58 7.53 -6.58
N GLY A 113 -1.76 8.46 -5.64
CA GLY A 113 -3.07 8.94 -5.22
C GLY A 113 -3.92 9.56 -6.33
N GLN A 114 -3.32 10.26 -7.29
CA GLN A 114 -4.09 10.92 -8.37
C GLN A 114 -4.68 9.94 -9.38
N SER A 115 -4.07 8.77 -9.57
CA SER A 115 -4.65 7.72 -10.40
C SER A 115 -5.80 7.02 -9.67
N ILE A 116 -5.61 6.73 -8.38
CA ILE A 116 -6.64 6.10 -7.55
C ILE A 116 -7.84 7.05 -7.36
N LYS A 117 -7.60 8.35 -7.13
CA LYS A 117 -8.63 9.40 -7.07
C LYS A 117 -9.56 9.33 -8.28
N ARG A 118 -9.01 9.26 -9.50
CA ARG A 118 -9.78 9.19 -10.74
C ARG A 118 -10.57 7.88 -10.85
N ILE A 119 -9.99 6.77 -10.44
CA ILE A 119 -10.67 5.46 -10.44
C ILE A 119 -11.89 5.49 -9.51
N ILE A 120 -11.71 5.99 -8.28
CA ILE A 120 -12.79 6.08 -7.29
C ILE A 120 -13.85 7.10 -7.74
N ALA A 121 -13.43 8.27 -8.20
CA ALA A 121 -14.37 9.30 -8.68
C ALA A 121 -15.27 8.75 -9.80
N LYS A 122 -14.69 8.04 -10.75
CA LYS A 122 -15.46 7.38 -11.82
C LYS A 122 -16.36 6.27 -11.30
N ALA A 123 -15.85 5.41 -10.41
CA ALA A 123 -16.59 4.25 -9.90
C ALA A 123 -17.84 4.65 -9.10
N TYR A 124 -17.76 5.76 -8.36
CA TYR A 124 -18.85 6.28 -7.53
C TYR A 124 -19.63 7.43 -8.20
N GLY A 125 -19.41 7.70 -9.49
CA GLY A 125 -20.14 8.76 -10.21
C GLY A 125 -19.85 10.19 -9.71
N LEU A 126 -18.72 10.39 -9.04
CA LEU A 126 -18.34 11.67 -8.44
C LEU A 126 -17.85 12.71 -9.47
N GLU A 127 -17.73 12.31 -10.73
CA GLU A 127 -17.33 13.18 -11.86
C GLU A 127 -18.50 14.00 -12.43
N SER A 128 -19.75 13.78 -11.98
CA SER A 128 -20.94 14.40 -12.57
C SER A 128 -21.09 15.89 -12.23
N GLU A 129 -21.65 16.68 -13.17
CA GLU A 129 -21.97 18.10 -12.96
C GLU A 129 -23.01 18.31 -11.84
N ASP A 130 -23.73 17.26 -11.44
CA ASP A 130 -24.71 17.22 -10.36
C ASP A 130 -24.09 17.07 -8.96
N ASN A 131 -22.78 16.80 -8.85
CA ASN A 131 -22.00 17.10 -7.64
C ASN A 131 -21.91 18.63 -7.49
N LYS A 132 -23.05 19.20 -7.11
CA LYS A 132 -23.26 20.63 -6.89
C LYS A 132 -22.32 21.09 -5.79
N ALA A 133 -21.45 22.01 -6.18
CA ALA A 133 -20.26 22.49 -5.50
C ALA A 133 -19.07 21.59 -5.78
N GLY A 134 -18.02 22.15 -6.42
CA GLY A 134 -16.71 21.51 -6.61
C GLY A 134 -16.00 21.19 -5.29
N SER A 135 -16.62 20.34 -4.49
CA SER A 135 -16.13 19.76 -3.26
C SER A 135 -15.43 18.46 -3.62
N ASP A 136 -14.23 18.28 -3.11
CA ASP A 136 -13.51 17.02 -3.25
C ASP A 136 -14.08 15.91 -2.33
N LEU A 137 -15.29 16.06 -1.79
CA LEU A 137 -15.91 15.10 -0.87
C LEU A 137 -16.06 13.72 -1.51
N GLY A 138 -15.72 12.67 -0.77
CA GLY A 138 -15.65 11.29 -1.25
C GLY A 138 -14.28 10.92 -1.84
N VAL A 139 -13.40 11.91 -2.10
CA VAL A 139 -12.03 11.70 -2.58
C VAL A 139 -11.01 12.70 -1.97
N SER A 140 -11.38 13.39 -0.91
CA SER A 140 -10.59 14.45 -0.26
C SER A 140 -9.32 13.90 0.39
N PHE A 141 -9.29 12.61 0.71
CA PHE A 141 -8.10 11.85 1.09
C PHE A 141 -6.93 12.05 0.12
N TYR A 142 -7.21 12.05 -1.19
CA TYR A 142 -6.20 12.22 -2.25
C TYR A 142 -5.87 13.68 -2.56
N VAL A 143 -6.47 14.62 -1.83
CA VAL A 143 -6.26 16.06 -2.00
C VAL A 143 -5.35 16.56 -0.88
N PHE A 144 -4.16 16.96 -1.30
CA PHE A 144 -3.16 17.56 -0.40
C PHE A 144 -3.20 19.08 -0.52
N LYS A 145 -2.82 19.76 0.56
CA LYS A 145 -2.63 21.22 0.54
C LYS A 145 -1.23 21.56 0.07
N GLN A 146 -1.01 22.79 -0.38
CA GLN A 146 0.32 23.29 -0.68
C GLN A 146 1.16 23.40 0.60
N LEU A 147 2.49 23.34 0.47
CA LEU A 147 3.40 23.46 1.63
C LEU A 147 3.26 24.80 2.36
N THR A 148 3.00 25.87 1.61
CA THR A 148 3.02 27.25 2.10
C THR A 148 1.65 27.93 2.11
N SER A 149 0.58 27.22 1.71
CA SER A 149 -0.77 27.80 1.68
C SER A 149 -1.85 26.74 1.88
N ALA A 150 -3.07 27.17 2.22
CA ALA A 150 -4.21 26.28 2.38
C ALA A 150 -4.84 25.80 1.05
N ASN A 151 -4.31 26.24 -0.09
CA ASN A 151 -4.81 25.85 -1.41
C ASN A 151 -4.49 24.39 -1.72
N SER A 152 -5.24 23.78 -2.64
CA SER A 152 -4.96 22.43 -3.13
C SER A 152 -3.64 22.37 -3.89
N ALA A 153 -2.89 21.28 -3.68
CA ALA A 153 -1.62 21.00 -4.31
C ALA A 153 -1.80 20.59 -5.79
N SER A 154 -1.03 21.21 -6.67
CA SER A 154 -0.88 20.74 -8.06
C SER A 154 0.09 19.55 -8.13
N ILE A 155 0.20 18.89 -9.28
CA ILE A 155 1.20 17.83 -9.49
C ILE A 155 2.63 18.31 -9.19
N GLY A 156 2.96 19.55 -9.58
CA GLY A 156 4.25 20.15 -9.26
C GLY A 156 4.45 20.33 -7.76
N GLU A 157 3.39 20.69 -7.03
CA GLU A 157 3.46 20.86 -5.59
C GLU A 157 3.56 19.53 -4.84
N MET A 158 2.89 18.49 -5.33
CA MET A 158 3.05 17.13 -4.82
C MET A 158 4.51 16.67 -4.88
N LYS A 159 5.26 17.05 -5.93
CA LYS A 159 6.71 16.79 -6.00
C LYS A 159 7.44 17.51 -4.87
N LYS A 160 7.14 18.80 -4.63
CA LYS A 160 7.77 19.57 -3.55
C LYS A 160 7.48 18.99 -2.17
N ILE A 161 6.26 18.51 -1.92
CA ILE A 161 5.90 17.83 -0.65
C ILE A 161 6.75 16.58 -0.45
N LYS A 162 6.93 15.77 -1.51
CA LYS A 162 7.79 14.57 -1.44
C LYS A 162 9.24 14.93 -1.19
N ASP A 163 9.74 15.97 -1.84
CA ASP A 163 11.12 16.43 -1.66
C ASP A 163 11.32 16.98 -0.23
N TRP A 164 10.39 17.79 0.28
CA TRP A 164 10.38 18.26 1.68
C TRP A 164 10.40 17.10 2.68
N PHE A 165 9.59 16.06 2.46
CA PHE A 165 9.59 14.89 3.35
C PHE A 165 10.92 14.14 3.32
N ARG A 166 11.51 13.96 2.14
CA ARG A 166 12.83 13.31 1.98
C ARG A 166 13.95 14.11 2.64
N ASP A 167 13.92 15.43 2.50
CA ASP A 167 14.86 16.31 3.18
C ASP A 167 14.71 16.19 4.70
N GLY A 168 13.47 16.13 5.20
CA GLY A 168 13.20 15.82 6.61
C GLY A 168 13.77 14.46 7.04
N MET A 169 13.63 13.42 6.21
CA MET A 169 14.25 12.11 6.49
C MET A 169 15.79 12.18 6.52
N ASN A 170 16.42 12.98 5.66
CA ASN A 170 17.86 13.18 5.70
C ASN A 170 18.29 13.84 7.03
N VAL A 171 17.57 14.89 7.46
CA VAL A 171 17.80 15.53 8.77
C VAL A 171 17.57 14.55 9.92
N ALA A 172 16.55 13.69 9.85
CA ALA A 172 16.34 12.64 10.85
C ALA A 172 17.52 11.64 10.87
N GLY A 173 18.06 11.29 9.70
CA GLY A 173 19.24 10.46 9.54
C GLY A 173 20.49 11.06 10.18
N GLU A 174 20.70 12.37 10.05
CA GLU A 174 21.81 13.07 10.71
C GLU A 174 21.71 13.08 12.24
N ARG A 175 20.49 12.90 12.77
CA ARG A 175 20.18 12.92 14.21
C ARG A 175 20.12 11.53 14.85
N CYS A 176 20.41 10.46 14.11
CA CYS A 176 20.37 9.10 14.64
C CYS A 176 21.63 8.30 14.33
N GLU A 177 21.89 7.32 15.19
CA GLU A 177 22.97 6.35 15.05
C GLU A 177 22.68 5.39 13.88
N ASP A 178 23.72 4.73 13.37
CA ASP A 178 23.60 3.88 12.19
C ASP A 178 22.70 2.66 12.45
N GLU A 179 22.69 2.13 13.68
CA GLU A 179 21.81 1.07 14.13
C GLU A 179 20.33 1.47 14.04
N ALA A 180 20.00 2.72 14.39
CA ALA A 180 18.63 3.24 14.28
C ALA A 180 18.22 3.39 12.81
N LYS A 181 19.15 3.83 11.92
CA LYS A 181 18.89 3.89 10.47
C LYS A 181 18.59 2.52 9.90
N LEU A 182 19.37 1.50 10.26
CA LEU A 182 19.14 0.12 9.84
C LEU A 182 17.76 -0.37 10.31
N THR A 183 17.42 -0.12 11.57
CA THR A 183 16.11 -0.47 12.13
C THR A 183 14.96 0.20 11.36
N ILE A 184 15.09 1.48 10.98
CA ILE A 184 14.08 2.18 10.17
C ILE A 184 13.95 1.55 8.77
N VAL A 185 15.06 1.17 8.13
CA VAL A 185 15.04 0.53 6.81
C VAL A 185 14.38 -0.86 6.86
N GLU A 186 14.71 -1.66 7.88
CA GLU A 186 14.06 -2.94 8.12
C GLU A 186 12.57 -2.76 8.39
N GLU A 187 12.19 -1.76 9.19
CA GLU A 187 10.80 -1.47 9.47
C GLU A 187 10.05 -0.97 8.23
N ALA A 188 10.70 -0.28 7.30
CA ALA A 188 10.07 0.12 6.03
C ALA A 188 9.67 -1.11 5.21
N SER A 189 10.56 -2.11 5.16
CA SER A 189 10.26 -3.40 4.52
C SER A 189 9.11 -4.12 5.22
N ASN A 190 9.08 -4.09 6.56
CA ASN A 190 7.98 -4.64 7.35
C ASN A 190 6.66 -3.89 7.09
N ALA A 191 6.69 -2.56 7.03
CA ALA A 191 5.53 -1.72 6.73
C ALA A 191 4.95 -2.04 5.36
N PHE A 192 5.77 -2.25 4.33
CA PHE A 192 5.30 -2.73 3.02
C PHE A 192 4.62 -4.09 3.13
N ARG A 193 5.23 -5.06 3.82
CA ARG A 193 4.66 -6.39 4.04
C ARG A 193 3.32 -6.34 4.76
N LEU A 194 3.20 -5.50 5.79
CA LEU A 194 1.96 -5.31 6.55
C LEU A 194 0.86 -4.66 5.70
N ASN A 195 1.19 -3.65 4.88
CA ASN A 195 0.24 -3.09 3.90
C ASN A 195 -0.23 -4.17 2.91
N MET A 196 0.67 -4.97 2.36
CA MET A 196 0.32 -6.07 1.45
C MET A 196 -0.56 -7.14 2.10
N GLY A 197 -0.29 -7.46 3.38
CA GLY A 197 -1.11 -8.40 4.15
C GLY A 197 -2.57 -7.93 4.28
N ILE A 198 -2.78 -6.62 4.47
CA ILE A 198 -4.12 -6.02 4.46
C ILE A 198 -4.77 -6.21 3.09
N PHE A 199 -4.11 -5.81 2.00
CA PHE A 199 -4.69 -5.93 0.65
C PHE A 199 -5.07 -7.36 0.28
N ASN A 200 -4.27 -8.35 0.67
CA ASN A 200 -4.56 -9.76 0.45
C ASN A 200 -5.77 -10.26 1.24
N THR A 201 -6.10 -9.61 2.36
CA THR A 201 -7.28 -9.94 3.16
C THR A 201 -8.57 -9.44 2.54
N ILE A 202 -8.51 -8.32 1.81
CA ILE A 202 -9.66 -7.70 1.15
C ILE A 202 -9.92 -8.36 -0.21
N ARG A 203 -8.89 -8.92 -0.87
CA ARG A 203 -9.04 -9.70 -2.11
C ARG A 203 -9.74 -11.03 -1.83
N THR A 204 -10.98 -11.17 -2.30
CA THR A 204 -11.75 -12.41 -2.19
C THR A 204 -11.02 -13.56 -2.92
N PRO A 205 -10.94 -14.79 -2.37
CA PRO A 205 -10.33 -15.95 -3.05
C PRO A 205 -10.98 -16.38 -4.38
N GLU A 206 -12.09 -15.75 -4.80
CA GLU A 206 -12.85 -16.17 -6.00
C GLU A 206 -12.21 -15.79 -7.35
N GLU A 207 -11.16 -14.97 -7.39
CA GLU A 207 -10.43 -14.66 -8.64
C GLU A 207 -9.32 -15.67 -8.99
N THR A 208 -9.33 -16.87 -8.40
CA THR A 208 -8.47 -18.00 -8.82
C THR A 208 -9.29 -19.21 -9.24
N LYS A 209 -10.00 -19.10 -10.36
CA LYS A 209 -10.40 -20.26 -11.15
C LYS A 209 -10.00 -20.06 -12.62
N PRO A 210 -8.98 -20.76 -13.12
CA PRO A 210 -8.90 -21.01 -14.55
C PRO A 210 -10.07 -21.93 -14.90
N THR A 211 -11.05 -21.41 -15.63
CA THR A 211 -12.02 -22.24 -16.34
C THR A 211 -11.28 -23.02 -17.42
N THR A 212 -10.82 -24.22 -17.09
CA THR A 212 -10.44 -25.23 -18.08
C THR A 212 -11.73 -25.70 -18.77
N LYS A 213 -12.11 -24.99 -19.84
CA LYS A 213 -13.02 -25.56 -20.83
C LYS A 213 -12.24 -26.60 -21.63
N GLU A 214 -12.70 -27.84 -21.49
CA GLU A 214 -12.75 -28.89 -22.49
C GLU A 214 -11.78 -28.77 -23.67
N ARG A 215 -10.75 -29.64 -23.66
CA ARG A 215 -10.43 -30.35 -24.89
C ARG A 215 -10.29 -31.84 -24.61
N SER A 216 -11.39 -32.51 -24.89
CA SER A 216 -11.48 -33.95 -25.04
C SER A 216 -10.43 -34.51 -25.98
N GLN A 217 -9.90 -35.65 -25.54
CA GLN A 217 -9.61 -36.86 -26.33
C GLN A 217 -8.26 -36.96 -27.09
N VAL A 218 -7.56 -38.04 -26.72
CA VAL A 218 -6.98 -39.10 -27.59
C VAL A 218 -5.51 -39.40 -27.25
N SER A 219 -5.32 -40.50 -26.51
CA SER A 219 -4.51 -41.68 -26.88
C SER A 219 -3.35 -42.06 -25.94
N LYS A 220 -3.52 -43.27 -25.35
CA LYS A 220 -2.55 -44.39 -25.23
C LYS A 220 -1.21 -44.14 -24.53
N ARG A 221 -0.62 -45.07 -23.76
CA ARG A 221 -0.95 -46.39 -23.20
C ARG A 221 0.29 -46.77 -22.36
N ARG A 222 0.06 -47.38 -21.20
CA ARG A 222 0.78 -48.54 -20.63
C ARG A 222 2.26 -48.39 -20.20
N GLY A 223 2.52 -48.76 -18.93
CA GLY A 223 3.82 -49.29 -18.47
C GLY A 223 4.04 -49.13 -16.96
N GLU A 224 4.01 -50.24 -16.23
CA GLU A 224 4.20 -50.39 -14.78
C GLU A 224 5.64 -50.13 -14.30
N SER A 225 5.80 -49.78 -13.02
CA SER A 225 6.81 -50.31 -12.06
C SER A 225 7.12 -49.28 -10.97
N GLY A 226 7.00 -49.67 -9.70
CA GLY A 226 7.10 -48.78 -8.54
C GLY A 226 8.51 -48.54 -7.99
N THR A 227 8.62 -47.60 -7.04
CA THR A 227 9.54 -47.63 -5.88
C THR A 227 9.11 -46.57 -4.86
N GLU A 228 9.51 -46.77 -3.61
CA GLU A 228 9.09 -46.09 -2.37
C GLU A 228 9.04 -44.55 -2.35
N GLN A 229 8.10 -44.05 -1.54
CA GLN A 229 7.96 -42.67 -1.11
C GLN A 229 8.96 -42.34 0.02
N GLU A 230 9.83 -41.35 -0.22
CA GLU A 230 10.42 -40.49 0.83
C GLU A 230 9.57 -39.20 0.92
N PRO A 231 9.32 -38.62 2.11
CA PRO A 231 8.55 -37.37 2.21
C PRO A 231 9.37 -36.20 1.63
N PRO A 232 8.74 -35.22 0.96
CA PRO A 232 9.47 -34.13 0.32
C PRO A 232 10.06 -33.20 1.38
N ARG A 233 11.38 -32.97 1.26
CA ARG A 233 12.11 -31.93 1.98
C ARG A 233 11.46 -30.58 1.66
N GLU A 234 11.14 -29.82 2.70
CA GLU A 234 10.68 -28.44 2.56
C GLU A 234 11.71 -27.65 1.73
N ALA A 235 11.27 -27.08 0.61
CA ALA A 235 12.11 -26.28 -0.27
C ALA A 235 12.46 -24.97 0.43
N SER A 236 13.57 -24.97 1.18
CA SER A 236 14.21 -23.77 1.68
C SER A 236 14.81 -23.01 0.50
N TRP A 237 14.16 -21.94 0.08
CA TRP A 237 14.68 -21.05 -0.97
C TRP A 237 16.01 -20.44 -0.50
N PRO A 238 17.08 -20.48 -1.31
CA PRO A 238 18.33 -19.83 -0.94
C PRO A 238 18.10 -18.32 -0.82
N LEU A 239 18.61 -17.71 0.25
CA LEU A 239 18.45 -16.29 0.59
C LEU A 239 18.86 -15.34 -0.56
N SER A 240 19.75 -15.78 -1.44
CA SER A 240 20.15 -15.06 -2.65
C SER A 240 19.01 -14.91 -3.67
N SER A 241 18.11 -15.90 -3.78
CA SER A 241 16.95 -15.84 -4.68
C SER A 241 15.87 -14.90 -4.16
N VAL A 242 15.66 -14.83 -2.85
CA VAL A 242 14.72 -13.89 -2.23
C VAL A 242 15.25 -12.46 -2.33
N ALA A 243 16.56 -12.25 -2.08
CA ALA A 243 17.21 -10.96 -2.24
C ALA A 243 17.16 -10.46 -3.70
N ALA A 244 17.32 -11.35 -4.69
CA ALA A 244 17.23 -11.00 -6.10
C ALA A 244 15.81 -10.59 -6.53
N VAL A 245 14.77 -11.27 -6.02
CA VAL A 245 13.37 -10.91 -6.29
C VAL A 245 13.02 -9.57 -5.64
N ILE A 246 13.44 -9.33 -4.40
CA ILE A 246 13.23 -8.04 -3.72
C ILE A 246 13.98 -6.93 -4.47
N ALA A 247 15.23 -7.14 -4.85
CA ALA A 247 15.99 -6.18 -5.66
C ALA A 247 15.32 -5.89 -7.01
N ALA A 248 14.78 -6.91 -7.70
CA ALA A 248 14.08 -6.74 -8.97
C ALA A 248 12.75 -5.99 -8.82
N VAL A 249 12.00 -6.23 -7.73
CA VAL A 249 10.76 -5.50 -7.43
C VAL A 249 11.05 -4.07 -7.02
N CYS A 250 12.10 -3.83 -6.21
CA CYS A 250 12.55 -2.49 -5.85
C CYS A 250 13.08 -1.72 -7.06
N LEU A 251 13.81 -2.38 -7.98
CA LEU A 251 14.29 -1.78 -9.22
C LEU A 251 13.14 -1.51 -10.20
N GLY A 252 12.17 -2.42 -10.31
CA GLY A 252 10.94 -2.21 -11.08
C GLY A 252 10.14 -1.03 -10.53
N HIS A 253 9.94 -0.96 -9.22
CA HIS A 253 9.30 0.16 -8.55
C HIS A 253 10.10 1.47 -8.73
N PHE A 254 11.43 1.44 -8.64
CA PHE A 254 12.30 2.60 -8.88
C PHE A 254 12.22 3.08 -10.33
N VAL A 255 12.24 2.18 -11.32
CA VAL A 255 12.10 2.53 -12.75
C VAL A 255 10.71 3.09 -13.05
N LEU A 256 9.66 2.55 -12.41
CA LEU A 256 8.28 3.05 -12.54
C LEU A 256 8.09 4.42 -11.88
N VAL A 257 8.77 4.68 -10.74
CA VAL A 257 8.60 5.90 -9.93
C VAL A 257 9.54 7.04 -10.35
N VAL A 258 10.76 6.75 -10.80
CA VAL A 258 11.75 7.74 -11.25
C VAL A 258 11.67 7.99 -12.76
N GLY A 259 11.24 7.00 -13.55
CA GLY A 259 11.22 7.08 -15.02
C GLY A 259 10.08 7.88 -15.65
N GLY A 260 9.07 8.29 -14.87
CA GLY A 260 7.97 9.17 -15.32
C GLY A 260 7.05 8.56 -16.38
N PHE A 261 5.81 8.25 -16.02
CA PHE A 261 4.77 7.87 -16.99
C PHE A 261 4.14 9.11 -17.63
N THR A 262 4.56 9.44 -18.85
CA THR A 262 3.79 10.35 -19.72
C THR A 262 3.78 9.84 -21.18
N GLY A 263 2.58 9.60 -21.72
CA GLY A 263 2.31 9.33 -23.14
C GLY A 263 2.43 7.87 -23.62
N ASP A 264 2.14 7.64 -24.90
CA ASP A 264 2.06 6.32 -25.56
C ASP A 264 3.34 5.45 -25.45
N ASN A 265 4.48 6.06 -25.14
CA ASN A 265 5.72 5.34 -24.87
C ASN A 265 5.73 4.58 -23.52
N GLY A 266 4.87 4.95 -22.57
CA GLY A 266 4.77 4.26 -21.27
C GLY A 266 4.07 2.90 -21.36
N TYR A 267 3.03 2.80 -22.21
CA TYR A 267 2.31 1.56 -22.44
C TYR A 267 3.17 0.51 -23.16
N GLN A 268 3.98 0.94 -24.13
CA GLN A 268 4.92 0.06 -24.81
C GLN A 268 6.04 -0.46 -23.88
N LYS A 269 6.46 0.35 -22.89
CA LYS A 269 7.42 -0.09 -21.86
C LYS A 269 6.80 -1.07 -20.86
N LEU A 270 5.52 -0.92 -20.52
CA LEU A 270 4.77 -1.88 -19.70
C LEU A 270 4.69 -3.25 -20.40
N LEU A 271 4.35 -3.26 -21.69
CA LEU A 271 4.33 -4.46 -22.52
C LEU A 271 5.72 -5.10 -22.66
N TYR A 272 6.79 -4.30 -22.68
CA TYR A 272 8.17 -4.79 -22.70
C TYR A 272 8.55 -5.46 -21.38
N VAL A 273 8.11 -4.91 -20.25
CA VAL A 273 8.33 -5.49 -18.91
C VAL A 273 7.51 -6.77 -18.74
N GLU A 274 6.27 -6.80 -19.21
CA GLU A 274 5.41 -8.00 -19.21
C GLU A 274 6.01 -9.13 -20.09
N ARG A 275 6.58 -8.75 -21.24
CA ARG A 275 7.31 -9.68 -22.12
C ARG A 275 8.62 -10.17 -21.51
N TRP A 276 9.38 -9.30 -20.86
CA TRP A 276 10.62 -9.68 -20.16
C TRP A 276 10.34 -10.58 -18.95
N LEU A 277 9.27 -10.31 -18.19
CA LEU A 277 8.82 -11.16 -17.08
C LEU A 277 8.42 -12.55 -17.57
N SER A 278 7.65 -12.64 -18.66
CA SER A 278 7.25 -13.93 -19.22
C SER A 278 8.45 -14.72 -19.76
N GLU A 279 9.42 -14.10 -20.43
CA GLU A 279 10.64 -14.76 -20.89
C GLU A 279 11.55 -15.21 -19.74
N THR A 280 11.65 -14.44 -18.66
CA THR A 280 12.50 -14.77 -17.50
C THR A 280 11.90 -15.92 -16.67
N PHE A 281 10.57 -15.91 -16.46
CA PHE A 281 9.88 -16.98 -15.72
C PHE A 281 9.76 -18.28 -16.52
N LEU A 282 9.61 -18.21 -17.86
CA LEU A 282 9.61 -19.40 -18.71
C LEU A 282 11.00 -20.06 -18.77
N LYS A 283 12.08 -19.27 -18.78
CA LYS A 283 13.46 -19.81 -18.83
C LYS A 283 13.82 -20.55 -17.54
N THR A 284 13.43 -20.02 -16.37
CA THR A 284 13.61 -20.70 -15.07
C THR A 284 12.79 -21.98 -14.91
N ALA A 285 11.69 -22.15 -15.65
CA ALA A 285 10.89 -23.38 -15.62
C ALA A 285 11.49 -24.49 -16.51
N THR A 286 12.23 -24.15 -17.57
CA THR A 286 12.93 -25.12 -18.43
C THR A 286 14.27 -25.59 -17.85
N ASP A 287 14.94 -24.79 -17.02
CA ASP A 287 16.25 -25.16 -16.43
C ASP A 287 16.12 -25.97 -15.12
N ALA A 288 14.89 -26.23 -14.65
CA ALA A 288 14.58 -26.96 -13.43
C ALA A 288 13.96 -28.35 -13.68
N ASN A 289 14.14 -28.93 -14.87
CA ASN A 289 13.72 -30.29 -15.24
C ASN A 289 14.85 -31.07 -15.91
#